data_AF-A0A1G3PZD9-F1
#
_entry.id   AF-A0A1G3PZD9-F1
#
_cell.length_a   1.000
_cell.length_b   1.000
_cell.length_c   1.000
_cell.angle_alpha   90.00
_cell.angle_beta   90.00
_cell.angle_gamma   90.00
#
_symmetry.space_group_name_H-M   'P 1'
#
loop_
_entity.id
_entity.type
_entity.pdbx_description
1 polymer ?
#
loop_
_entity_poly.entity_id
_entity_poly.type
_entity_poly.pdbx_seq_one_letter_code
_entity_poly.pdbx_strand_id
1 'polypeptide(L)'
;MDILKNKTGNKFLTSWALKGFIHFVGDMHQPLHAATRATPSLKSGDRGGQLFPIKGRLENLHYLWDGMMDKIRNLKRVIFILHYPSNSQLIRME
;
A
#
# COMPACT_ATOMS: atom_id res chain seq x y z
N MET A 1 -15.94 -11.22 6.05
CA MET A 1 -16.26 -11.16 4.60
C MET A 1 -17.75 -10.91 4.35
N ASP A 2 -18.62 -11.16 5.32
CA ASP A 2 -20.08 -11.12 5.12
C ASP A 2 -20.63 -9.70 4.91
N ILE A 3 -19.96 -8.67 5.45
CA ILE A 3 -20.26 -7.26 5.19
C ILE A 3 -20.14 -6.89 3.70
N LEU A 4 -19.17 -7.48 2.97
CA LEU A 4 -18.99 -7.21 1.53
C LEU A 4 -20.01 -7.96 0.66
N LYS A 5 -20.57 -9.06 1.16
CA LYS A 5 -21.57 -9.86 0.45
C LYS A 5 -23.00 -9.35 0.66
N ASN A 6 -23.22 -8.50 1.66
CA ASN A 6 -24.54 -7.98 2.00
C ASN A 6 -24.98 -6.84 1.07
N LYS A 7 -25.91 -7.13 0.15
CA LYS A 7 -26.46 -6.17 -0.84
C LYS A 7 -27.38 -5.10 -0.24
N THR A 8 -27.93 -5.31 0.95
CA THR A 8 -28.81 -4.37 1.66
C THR A 8 -28.13 -3.70 2.86
N GLY A 9 -26.82 -3.92 3.03
CA GLY A 9 -26.04 -3.43 4.16
C GLY A 9 -25.74 -1.92 4.13
N ASN A 10 -25.27 -1.40 5.26
CA ASN A 10 -24.86 0.00 5.39
C ASN A 10 -23.71 0.33 4.43
N LYS A 11 -23.97 1.24 3.47
CA LYS A 11 -23.01 1.62 2.41
C LYS A 11 -21.66 2.14 2.95
N PHE A 12 -21.66 2.84 4.09
CA PHE A 12 -20.42 3.30 4.72
C PHE A 12 -19.58 2.12 5.18
N LEU A 13 -20.18 1.17 5.91
CA LEU A 13 -19.49 -0.02 6.39
C LEU A 13 -18.99 -0.88 5.23
N THR A 14 -19.79 -1.04 4.18
CA THR A 14 -19.37 -1.75 2.97
C THR A 14 -18.19 -1.05 2.29
N SER A 15 -18.21 0.27 2.15
CA SER A 15 -17.09 1.04 1.58
C SER A 15 -15.81 0.91 2.41
N TRP A 16 -15.93 1.02 3.74
CA TRP A 16 -14.81 0.85 4.65
C TRP A 16 -14.21 -0.56 4.57
N ALA A 17 -15.06 -1.58 4.61
CA ALA A 17 -14.64 -2.97 4.47
C ALA A 17 -13.96 -3.24 3.12
N LEU A 18 -14.44 -2.62 2.03
CA LEU A 18 -13.87 -2.79 0.71
C LEU A 18 -12.48 -2.15 0.61
N LYS A 19 -12.34 -0.92 1.13
CA LYS A 19 -11.03 -0.24 1.23
C LYS A 19 -10.04 -1.08 2.03
N GLY A 20 -10.46 -1.58 3.19
CA GLY A 20 -9.63 -2.44 4.04
C GLY A 20 -9.22 -3.73 3.31
N PHE A 21 -10.17 -4.40 2.64
CA PHE A 21 -9.87 -5.61 1.88
C PHE A 21 -8.81 -5.37 0.79
N ILE A 22 -8.98 -4.33 -0.03
CA ILE A 22 -8.02 -3.98 -1.08
C ILE A 22 -6.65 -3.64 -0.47
N HIS A 23 -6.62 -2.89 0.64
CA HIS A 23 -5.39 -2.52 1.31
C HIS A 23 -4.63 -3.74 1.86
N PHE A 24 -5.30 -4.62 2.60
CA PHE A 24 -4.67 -5.81 3.17
C PHE A 24 -4.21 -6.81 2.10
N VAL A 25 -4.92 -6.91 0.97
CA VAL A 25 -4.42 -7.68 -0.18
C VAL A 25 -3.11 -7.10 -0.71
N GLY A 26 -2.98 -5.77 -0.73
CA GLY A 26 -1.71 -5.10 -1.02
C GLY A 26 -0.62 -5.46 -0.01
N ASP A 27 -0.91 -5.34 1.29
CA ASP A 27 0.06 -5.61 2.36
C ASP A 27 0.54 -7.06 2.36
N MET A 28 -0.32 -8.04 2.03
CA MET A 28 0.08 -9.45 1.89
C MET A 28 1.16 -9.66 0.83
N HIS A 29 1.27 -8.78 -0.18
CA HIS A 29 2.31 -8.83 -1.21
C HIS A 29 3.59 -8.09 -0.80
N GLN A 30 3.58 -7.33 0.29
CA GLN A 30 4.78 -6.71 0.86
C GLN A 30 5.52 -7.81 1.67
N PRO A 31 6.70 -8.29 1.23
CA PRO A 31 7.32 -9.49 1.82
C PRO A 31 7.63 -9.37 3.33
N LEU A 32 7.95 -8.18 3.81
CA LEU A 32 8.27 -7.87 5.19
C LEU A 32 7.05 -7.67 6.10
N HIS A 33 5.82 -7.64 5.55
CA HIS A 33 4.60 -7.80 6.35
C HIS A 33 4.30 -9.27 6.66
N ALA A 34 4.94 -10.21 5.95
CA ALA A 34 4.75 -11.65 6.10
C ALA A 34 6.00 -12.40 6.61
N ALA A 35 7.14 -11.73 6.77
CA ALA A 35 8.41 -12.34 7.16
C ALA A 35 9.13 -11.54 8.24
N THR A 36 9.98 -12.20 9.02
CA THR A 36 10.84 -11.58 10.04
C THR A 36 12.21 -12.24 10.06
N ARG A 37 13.28 -11.47 10.26
CA ARG A 37 14.64 -12.01 10.36
C ARG A 37 14.97 -12.41 11.79
N ALA A 38 15.17 -13.70 12.02
CA ALA A 38 15.64 -14.21 13.30
C ALA A 38 17.19 -14.28 13.33
N THR A 39 17.79 -13.86 14.44
CA THR A 39 19.23 -14.01 14.72
C THR A 39 19.42 -14.39 16.19
N PRO A 40 20.62 -14.82 16.64
CA PRO A 40 20.85 -15.10 18.06
C PRO A 40 20.49 -13.92 18.98
N SER A 41 20.70 -12.68 18.52
CA SER A 41 20.34 -11.44 19.22
C SER A 41 18.89 -10.98 18.99
N LEU A 42 18.18 -11.52 17.98
CA LEU A 42 16.81 -11.17 17.62
C LEU A 42 15.94 -12.43 17.55
N LYS A 43 15.71 -13.08 18.69
CA LYS A 43 14.93 -14.33 18.76
C LYS A 43 13.46 -14.13 18.40
N SER A 44 12.90 -12.96 18.71
CA SER A 44 11.53 -12.58 18.34
C SER A 44 11.43 -12.00 16.91
N GLY A 45 12.53 -12.01 16.16
CA GLY A 45 12.61 -11.42 14.83
C GLY A 45 12.95 -9.93 14.82
N ASP A 46 13.03 -9.34 13.63
CA ASP A 46 13.45 -7.95 13.38
C ASP A 46 12.29 -6.99 13.07
N ARG A 47 11.07 -7.43 13.43
CA ARG A 47 9.80 -6.70 13.21
C ARG A 47 9.59 -6.39 11.73
N GLY A 48 9.81 -7.38 10.86
CA GLY A 48 9.65 -7.20 9.42
C GLY A 48 10.64 -6.22 8.84
N GLY A 49 11.92 -6.32 9.21
CA GLY A 49 12.96 -5.44 8.68
C GLY A 49 13.02 -4.03 9.25
N GLN A 50 12.22 -3.68 10.27
CA GLN A 50 12.32 -2.38 10.95
C GLN A 50 13.65 -2.24 11.70
N LEU A 51 14.17 -3.34 12.26
CA LEU A 51 15.45 -3.36 12.97
C LEU A 51 16.65 -3.63 12.04
N PHE A 52 16.42 -3.62 10.72
CA PHE A 52 17.48 -3.73 9.73
C PHE A 52 17.80 -2.32 9.17
N PRO A 53 18.86 -1.65 9.66
CA PRO A 53 19.22 -0.34 9.16
C PRO A 53 19.78 -0.43 7.73
N ILE A 54 19.44 0.55 6.91
CA ILE A 54 20.01 0.70 5.56
C ILE A 54 20.69 2.07 5.44
N LYS A 55 21.61 2.20 4.48
CA LYS A 55 22.20 3.50 4.15
C LYS A 55 21.33 4.20 3.12
N GLY A 56 20.97 5.46 3.36
CA GLY A 56 20.24 6.29 2.40
C GLY A 56 19.22 7.20 3.07
N ARG A 57 18.29 7.73 2.27
CA ARG A 57 17.22 8.62 2.73
C ARG A 57 16.16 7.92 3.60
N LEU A 58 16.00 6.61 3.42
CA LEU A 58 15.08 5.80 4.21
C LEU A 58 15.87 5.08 5.30
N GLU A 59 15.32 5.03 6.50
CA GLU A 59 16.07 4.68 7.72
C GLU A 59 16.22 3.17 7.92
N ASN A 60 15.27 2.36 7.43
CA ASN A 60 15.32 0.91 7.56
C ASN A 60 14.74 0.19 6.34
N LEU A 61 14.97 -1.12 6.30
CA LEU A 61 14.56 -1.97 5.20
C LEU A 61 13.03 -1.96 5.02
N HIS A 62 12.26 -2.00 6.10
CA HIS A 62 10.79 -1.98 6.03
C HIS A 62 10.27 -0.76 5.25
N TYR A 63 10.71 0.45 5.63
CA TYR A 63 10.31 1.69 4.96
C TYR A 63 10.74 1.74 3.49
N LEU A 64 11.88 1.15 3.15
CA LEU A 64 12.32 1.05 1.76
C LEU A 64 11.33 0.25 0.91
N TRP A 65 10.88 -0.89 1.42
CA TRP A 65 9.92 -1.74 0.71
C TRP A 65 8.53 -1.11 0.63
N ASP A 66 8.02 -0.53 1.72
CA ASP A 66 6.74 0.20 1.72
C ASP A 66 6.75 1.35 0.70
N GLY A 67 7.82 2.15 0.71
CA GLY A 67 7.96 3.32 -0.16
C GLY A 67 8.26 3.01 -1.63
N MET A 68 8.56 1.75 -1.99
CA MET A 68 8.87 1.38 -3.38
C MET A 68 7.64 1.51 -4.28
N MET A 69 6.44 1.25 -3.75
CA MET A 69 5.17 1.44 -4.47
C MET A 69 4.85 2.92 -4.71
N ASP A 70 5.29 3.84 -3.86
CA ASP A 70 5.17 5.29 -4.10
C ASP A 70 6.04 5.74 -5.27
N LYS A 71 7.25 5.19 -5.42
CA LYS A 71 8.11 5.48 -6.57
C LYS A 71 7.53 4.94 -7.88
N ILE A 72 6.97 3.73 -7.86
CA ILE A 72 6.29 3.15 -9.05
C ILE A 72 5.04 3.94 -9.43
N ARG A 73 4.25 4.44 -8.46
CA ARG A 73 3.09 5.31 -8.72
C ARG A 73 3.47 6.62 -9.40
N ASN A 74 4.63 7.20 -9.05
CA ASN A 74 5.14 8.39 -9.73
C ASN A 74 5.56 8.11 -11.18
N LEU A 75 6.10 6.91 -11.50
CA LEU A 75 6.32 6.51 -12.89
C LEU A 75 5.02 6.36 -13.68
N LYS A 76 3.97 5.75 -13.10
CA LYS A 76 2.67 5.61 -13.77
C LYS A 76 1.94 6.94 -13.97
N ARG A 77 2.06 7.90 -13.05
CA ARG A 77 1.50 9.25 -13.23
C ARG A 77 2.15 9.99 -14.39
N VAL A 78 3.47 9.90 -14.54
CA VAL A 78 4.18 10.53 -15.66
C VAL A 78 3.78 9.88 -17.00
N ILE A 79 3.70 8.55 -17.07
CA ILE A 79 3.27 7.85 -18.30
C ILE A 79 1.80 8.15 -18.65
N PHE A 80 0.91 8.24 -17.66
CA PHE A 80 -0.52 8.54 -17.90
C PHE A 80 -0.75 9.99 -18.35
N ILE A 81 0.02 10.95 -17.84
CA ILE A 81 -0.02 12.37 -18.26
C ILE A 81 0.57 12.53 -19.68
N LEU A 82 1.55 11.72 -20.05
CA LEU A 82 2.13 11.76 -21.40
C LEU A 82 1.27 11.03 -22.46
N HIS A 83 0.38 10.13 -22.06
CA HIS A 83 -0.49 9.37 -22.97
C HIS A 83 -1.93 9.91 -23.08
N TYR A 84 -2.29 10.91 -22.27
CA TYR A 84 -3.56 11.61 -22.36
C TYR A 84 -3.32 13.12 -22.38
N PRO A 85 -3.38 13.78 -23.55
CA PRO A 85 -3.28 15.24 -23.58
C PRO A 85 -4.48 15.80 -22.81
N SER A 86 -4.19 16.68 -21.86
CA SER A 86 -5.18 17.39 -21.07
C SER A 86 -6.05 18.26 -21.99
N ASN A 87 -7.17 17.74 -22.47
CA ASN A 87 -8.28 18.60 -22.84
C ASN A 87 -9.14 18.80 -21.60
N SER A 88 -8.83 19.89 -20.91
CA SER A 88 -9.79 20.67 -20.13
C SER A 88 -11.13 20.72 -20.86
N GLN A 89 -12.22 20.33 -20.19
CA GLN A 89 -13.58 20.92 -20.22
C GLN A 89 -14.56 19.92 -19.57
N LEU A 90 -15.28 20.39 -18.53
CA LEU A 90 -16.55 19.86 -17.98
C LEU A 90 -16.42 18.55 -17.15
N ILE A 91 -16.81 18.47 -15.87
CA ILE A 91 -18.10 18.85 -15.27
C ILE A 91 -17.87 19.32 -13.82
N ARG A 92 -18.25 20.58 -13.52
CA ARG A 92 -18.79 20.97 -12.21
C ARG A 92 -20.27 20.61 -12.22
N MET A 93 -20.73 19.81 -11.26
CA MET A 93 -22.09 19.82 -10.69
C MET A 93 -21.87 19.34 -9.24
N GLU A 94 -22.15 20.17 -8.23
CA GLU A 94 -23.46 20.17 -7.56
C GLU A 94 -23.92 18.76 -7.18
#